data_AF-A0A2B7ZXM9-F1
#
_entry.id   AF-A0A2B7ZXM9-F1
#
_cell.length_a   1.000
_cell.length_b   1.000
_cell.length_c   1.000
_cell.angle_alpha   90.00
_cell.angle_beta   90.00
_cell.angle_gamma   90.00
#
_symmetry.space_group_name_H-M   'P 1'
#
loop_
_entity.id
_entity.type
_entity.pdbx_description
1 polymer ?
#
loop_
_entity_poly.entity_id
_entity_poly.type
_entity_poly.pdbx_seq_one_letter_code
_entity_poly.pdbx_strand_id
1 'polypeptide(L)'
;ADPDRFFDFNKQDTLLIKLSYFTALGNSGNPEYLSNTADPDARAIYYGVASPPRSFISGANKSAPGKATVDLWGPGVFSEKILDNSPIDIDIQATLKNPTLLKITPKLHALMPIPKGTWVVHTALVENVNGREIMRKLLPHAAGVPLTAEKGRDPQEFEQFYRWDKGNLIKDPSKAGVIVFVQNLDTKSVMQASYKSLKNLPPPTITGFENYSNEASLYPNPAGAYFYLDLPFSHPTRVTVYNMAGQATEVPYTQSGRRIKADVSALTDGVYAVEARSEKGVVQKKLTKILGF
;
A
#
# COMPACT_ATOMS: atom_id res chain seq x y z
N ALA A 1 6.19 10.97 -22.62
CA ALA A 1 6.53 12.12 -21.75
C ALA A 1 7.72 11.72 -20.88
N ASP A 2 8.23 12.61 -20.04
CA ASP A 2 9.23 12.28 -19.02
C ASP A 2 8.52 12.43 -17.66
N PRO A 3 8.47 11.39 -16.80
CA PRO A 3 7.82 11.48 -15.49
C PRO A 3 8.43 12.57 -14.62
N ASP A 4 9.75 12.78 -14.73
CA ASP A 4 10.50 13.67 -13.85
C ASP A 4 10.11 15.13 -14.13
N ARG A 5 9.91 15.46 -15.40
CA ARG A 5 9.38 16.77 -15.82
C ARG A 5 8.01 17.09 -15.24
N PHE A 6 7.14 16.09 -15.05
CA PHE A 6 5.84 16.31 -14.39
C PHE A 6 6.00 16.59 -12.91
N PHE A 7 6.92 15.88 -12.25
CA PHE A 7 7.18 16.11 -10.83
C PHE A 7 7.94 17.39 -10.55
N ASP A 8 8.72 17.88 -11.51
CA ASP A 8 9.39 19.17 -11.41
C ASP A 8 8.51 20.36 -11.83
N PHE A 9 7.52 20.15 -12.70
CA PHE A 9 6.55 21.19 -13.09
C PHE A 9 5.84 21.78 -11.86
N ASN A 10 6.04 23.06 -11.55
CA ASN A 10 5.47 23.74 -10.37
C ASN A 10 5.70 22.98 -9.05
N LYS A 11 6.89 22.37 -8.88
CA LYS A 11 7.23 21.57 -7.69
C LYS A 11 7.10 22.30 -6.35
N GLN A 12 7.27 23.62 -6.34
CA GLN A 12 7.17 24.45 -5.14
C GLN A 12 5.73 24.92 -4.85
N ASP A 13 4.79 24.65 -5.77
CA ASP A 13 3.41 25.11 -5.65
C ASP A 13 2.57 24.13 -4.82
N THR A 14 1.94 24.63 -3.76
CA THR A 14 1.09 23.83 -2.87
C THR A 14 -0.32 23.63 -3.40
N LEU A 15 -0.71 24.30 -4.49
CA LEU A 15 -2.02 24.19 -5.14
C LEU A 15 -2.12 22.96 -6.06
N LEU A 16 -1.00 22.27 -6.30
CA LEU A 16 -0.98 21.04 -7.08
C LEU A 16 -0.83 19.82 -6.19
N ILE A 17 -1.85 18.96 -6.21
CA ILE A 17 -1.76 17.61 -5.68
C ILE A 17 -1.35 16.68 -6.84
N LYS A 18 -0.15 16.13 -6.78
CA LYS A 18 0.39 15.23 -7.81
C LYS A 18 0.21 13.79 -7.40
N LEU A 19 -0.42 12.99 -8.25
CA LEU A 19 -0.68 11.57 -8.02
C LEU A 19 -0.07 10.74 -9.16
N SER A 20 0.65 9.67 -8.81
CA SER A 20 1.27 8.76 -9.76
C SER A 20 0.65 7.38 -9.77
N TYR A 21 0.54 6.82 -10.98
CA TYR A 21 0.05 5.48 -11.26
C TYR A 21 1.15 4.70 -11.96
N PHE A 22 1.62 3.61 -11.35
CA PHE A 22 2.51 2.66 -12.01
C PHE A 22 1.66 1.62 -12.72
N THR A 23 1.82 1.47 -14.04
CA THR A 23 0.98 0.62 -14.90
C THR A 23 1.78 -0.52 -15.51
N ALA A 24 1.13 -1.61 -15.91
CA ALA A 24 1.79 -2.79 -16.47
C ALA A 24 2.74 -2.46 -17.64
N LEU A 25 2.25 -1.62 -18.57
CA LEU A 25 2.99 -1.19 -19.74
C LEU A 25 4.26 -0.42 -19.30
N GLY A 26 5.43 -1.00 -19.56
CA GLY A 26 6.72 -0.44 -19.19
C GLY A 26 7.15 -0.66 -17.73
N ASN A 27 6.31 -1.25 -16.87
CA ASN A 27 6.64 -1.50 -15.45
C ASN A 27 6.25 -2.89 -14.94
N SER A 28 6.06 -3.89 -15.80
CA SER A 28 5.56 -5.21 -15.41
C SER A 28 6.41 -5.95 -14.35
N GLY A 29 7.71 -5.64 -14.25
CA GLY A 29 8.60 -6.14 -13.20
C GLY A 29 8.86 -5.16 -12.04
N ASN A 30 8.22 -3.99 -12.03
CA ASN A 30 8.48 -2.95 -11.04
C ASN A 30 7.76 -3.26 -9.72
N PRO A 31 8.46 -3.27 -8.56
CA PRO A 31 7.85 -3.53 -7.25
C PRO A 31 6.74 -2.54 -6.86
N GLU A 32 6.72 -1.33 -7.41
CA GLU A 32 5.65 -0.36 -7.20
C GLU A 32 4.37 -0.77 -7.92
N TYR A 33 4.47 -1.23 -9.17
CA TYR A 33 3.33 -1.78 -9.93
C TYR A 33 2.80 -3.08 -9.31
N LEU A 34 3.70 -3.99 -8.93
CA LEU A 34 3.32 -5.30 -8.36
C LEU A 34 2.57 -5.18 -7.03
N SER A 35 2.69 -4.05 -6.31
CA SER A 35 1.91 -3.81 -5.09
C SER A 35 0.41 -3.64 -5.36
N ASN A 36 0.02 -3.10 -6.51
CA ASN A 36 -1.36 -2.98 -6.92
C ASN A 36 -1.44 -2.87 -8.44
N THR A 37 -1.78 -3.96 -9.10
CA THR A 37 -1.87 -3.99 -10.55
C THR A 37 -3.23 -3.49 -11.05
N ALA A 38 -4.31 -3.83 -10.34
CA ALA A 38 -5.68 -3.61 -10.81
C ALA A 38 -6.07 -2.13 -10.87
N ASP A 39 -5.85 -1.36 -9.80
CA ASP A 39 -6.34 0.02 -9.75
C ASP A 39 -5.57 0.94 -10.73
N PRO A 40 -4.22 0.90 -10.82
CA PRO A 40 -3.51 1.73 -11.79
C PRO A 40 -3.84 1.40 -13.24
N ASP A 41 -3.96 0.12 -13.59
CA ASP A 41 -4.30 -0.29 -14.96
C ASP A 41 -5.74 0.12 -15.33
N ALA A 42 -6.69 0.00 -14.39
CA ALA A 42 -8.04 0.53 -14.59
C ALA A 42 -8.03 2.04 -14.88
N ARG A 43 -7.16 2.81 -14.21
CA ARG A 43 -6.99 4.24 -14.49
C ARG A 43 -6.31 4.49 -15.83
N ALA A 44 -5.31 3.69 -16.20
CA ALA A 44 -4.68 3.77 -17.53
C ALA A 44 -5.71 3.57 -18.65
N ILE A 45 -6.57 2.55 -18.51
CA ILE A 45 -7.68 2.27 -19.44
C ILE A 45 -8.67 3.44 -19.47
N TYR A 46 -9.10 3.94 -18.29
CA TYR A 46 -10.03 5.07 -18.20
C TYR A 46 -9.52 6.31 -18.93
N TYR A 47 -8.21 6.60 -18.85
CA TYR A 47 -7.59 7.72 -19.55
C TYR A 47 -7.13 7.41 -20.99
N GLY A 48 -7.24 6.16 -21.45
CA GLY A 48 -6.78 5.74 -22.78
C GLY A 48 -5.26 5.78 -22.94
N VAL A 49 -4.51 5.50 -21.87
CA VAL A 49 -3.05 5.53 -21.87
C VAL A 49 -2.50 4.23 -22.44
N ALA A 50 -2.19 4.22 -23.74
CA ALA A 50 -1.59 3.07 -24.42
C ALA A 50 -0.06 3.04 -24.38
N SER A 51 0.58 4.16 -24.05
CA SER A 51 2.05 4.27 -23.97
C SER A 51 2.41 5.26 -22.87
N PRO A 52 2.64 4.78 -21.63
CA PRO A 52 3.15 5.60 -20.55
C PRO A 52 4.62 5.97 -20.83
N PRO A 53 5.11 7.07 -20.23
CA PRO A 53 4.41 7.92 -19.27
C PRO A 53 3.55 9.00 -19.95
N ARG A 54 2.42 9.32 -19.31
CA ARG A 54 1.46 10.37 -19.68
C ARG A 54 1.08 11.20 -18.45
N SER A 55 0.79 12.47 -18.66
CA SER A 55 0.47 13.43 -17.60
C SER A 55 -0.89 14.07 -17.84
N PHE A 56 -1.63 14.36 -16.78
CA PHE A 56 -2.93 15.01 -16.84
C PHE A 56 -3.00 16.09 -15.75
N ILE A 57 -3.61 17.23 -16.05
CA ILE A 57 -3.91 18.29 -15.06
C ILE A 57 -5.43 18.45 -15.04
N SER A 58 -6.03 18.22 -13.88
CA SER A 58 -7.49 18.26 -13.66
C SER A 58 -8.32 17.49 -14.70
N GLY A 59 -7.78 16.35 -15.17
CA GLY A 59 -8.37 15.50 -16.20
C GLY A 59 -7.97 15.82 -17.64
N ALA A 60 -7.36 16.98 -17.89
CA ALA A 60 -6.94 17.38 -19.23
C ALA A 60 -5.53 16.88 -19.55
N ASN A 61 -5.36 16.34 -20.76
CA ASN A 61 -4.07 16.16 -21.40
C ASN A 61 -4.10 16.95 -22.72
N LYS A 62 -3.21 17.94 -22.84
CA LYS A 62 -3.06 18.76 -24.06
C LYS A 62 -1.78 18.41 -24.82
N SER A 63 -1.31 17.17 -24.67
CA SER A 63 -0.13 16.70 -25.39
C SER A 63 -0.47 16.55 -26.87
N ALA A 64 0.28 17.26 -27.71
CA ALA A 64 0.14 17.26 -29.17
C ALA A 64 1.53 17.17 -29.82
N PRO A 65 1.65 16.89 -31.13
CA PRO A 65 2.92 17.06 -31.84
C PRO A 65 3.49 18.46 -31.58
N GLY A 66 4.75 18.55 -31.11
CA GLY A 66 5.38 19.81 -30.69
C GLY A 66 5.06 20.28 -29.26
N LYS A 67 4.11 19.66 -28.55
CA LYS A 67 3.79 19.89 -27.12
C LYS A 67 3.76 18.57 -26.34
N ALA A 68 4.75 17.71 -26.56
CA ALA A 68 4.72 16.35 -26.03
C ALA A 68 4.92 16.26 -24.50
N THR A 69 5.39 17.34 -23.88
CA THR A 69 5.78 17.38 -22.47
C THR A 69 4.97 18.44 -21.70
N VAL A 70 4.73 18.17 -20.41
CA VAL A 70 3.83 18.97 -19.57
C VAL A 70 4.34 20.38 -19.31
N ASP A 71 5.64 20.62 -19.35
CA ASP A 71 6.25 21.95 -19.30
C ASP A 71 5.75 22.89 -20.42
N LEU A 72 5.32 22.35 -21.56
CA LEU A 72 4.88 23.16 -22.70
C LEU A 72 3.38 23.49 -22.69
N TRP A 73 2.53 22.60 -22.16
CA TRP A 73 1.07 22.79 -22.16
C TRP A 73 0.48 22.98 -20.76
N GLY A 74 1.16 22.49 -19.74
CA GLY A 74 0.76 22.51 -18.35
C GLY A 74 0.60 23.91 -17.76
N PRO A 75 1.51 24.89 -18.02
CA PRO A 75 1.34 26.25 -17.52
C PRO A 75 0.00 26.88 -17.91
N GLY A 76 -0.42 26.72 -19.17
CA GLY A 76 -1.71 27.25 -19.64
C GLY A 76 -2.90 26.62 -18.93
N VAL A 77 -2.93 25.28 -18.86
CA VAL A 77 -4.01 24.56 -18.17
C VAL A 77 -4.03 24.89 -16.67
N PHE A 78 -2.86 25.02 -16.03
CA PHE A 78 -2.76 25.38 -14.62
C PHE A 78 -3.30 26.79 -14.36
N SER A 79 -2.87 27.78 -15.14
CA SER A 79 -3.33 29.17 -15.02
C SER A 79 -4.82 29.34 -15.30
N GLU A 80 -5.40 28.51 -16.17
CA GLU A 80 -6.86 28.47 -16.36
C GLU A 80 -7.55 27.86 -15.13
N LYS A 81 -7.03 26.73 -14.61
CA LYS A 81 -7.67 25.95 -13.55
C LYS A 81 -7.60 26.58 -12.16
N ILE A 82 -6.55 27.35 -11.86
CA ILE A 82 -6.42 28.05 -10.58
C ILE A 82 -7.48 29.17 -10.40
N LEU A 83 -8.06 29.64 -11.51
CA LEU A 83 -9.12 30.66 -11.48
C LEU A 83 -10.52 30.05 -11.28
N ASP A 84 -10.65 28.72 -11.41
CA ASP A 84 -11.92 28.02 -11.21
C ASP A 84 -12.21 27.88 -9.71
N ASN A 85 -13.20 28.62 -9.20
CA ASN A 85 -13.70 28.40 -7.85
C ASN A 85 -14.43 27.06 -7.77
N SER A 86 -13.91 26.14 -6.96
CA SER A 86 -14.57 24.86 -6.75
C SER A 86 -15.88 25.04 -5.97
N PRO A 87 -17.00 24.44 -6.43
CA PRO A 87 -18.26 24.48 -5.69
C PRO A 87 -18.27 23.55 -4.48
N ILE A 88 -17.19 22.79 -4.26
CA ILE A 88 -17.07 21.81 -3.19
C ILE A 88 -15.78 22.01 -2.39
N ASP A 89 -15.89 21.84 -1.08
CA ASP A 89 -14.76 21.72 -0.16
C ASP A 89 -14.69 20.29 0.40
N ILE A 90 -13.47 19.83 0.69
CA ILE A 90 -13.20 18.43 1.10
C ILE A 90 -12.34 18.43 2.36
N ASP A 91 -12.95 18.04 3.48
CA ASP A 91 -12.22 17.66 4.70
C ASP A 91 -11.96 16.15 4.71
N ILE A 92 -10.79 15.74 5.20
CA ILE A 92 -10.39 14.35 5.28
C ILE A 92 -10.01 14.02 6.71
N GLN A 93 -10.80 13.16 7.33
CA GLN A 93 -10.51 12.59 8.64
C GLN A 93 -9.93 11.19 8.45
N ALA A 94 -8.87 10.89 9.19
CA ALA A 94 -8.22 9.58 9.16
C ALA A 94 -7.86 9.17 10.58
N THR A 95 -8.32 7.99 10.99
CA THR A 95 -8.13 7.45 12.35
C THR A 95 -7.87 5.95 12.30
N LEU A 96 -7.07 5.43 13.20
CA LEU A 96 -6.97 3.98 13.39
C LEU A 96 -8.10 3.53 14.32
N LYS A 97 -9.02 2.72 13.78
CA LYS A 97 -9.95 1.92 14.57
C LYS A 97 -9.24 0.62 14.87
N ASN A 98 -8.94 0.36 16.15
CA ASN A 98 -8.12 -0.80 16.53
C ASN A 98 -6.70 -0.59 15.91
N PRO A 99 -5.61 -1.20 16.40
CA PRO A 99 -4.26 -0.89 15.88
C PRO A 99 -4.03 -1.33 14.42
N THR A 100 -5.03 -1.93 13.76
CA THR A 100 -4.90 -2.60 12.45
C THR A 100 -5.92 -2.16 11.40
N LEU A 101 -6.87 -1.26 11.69
CA LEU A 101 -7.87 -0.82 10.70
C LEU A 101 -7.84 0.70 10.57
N LEU A 102 -7.37 1.19 9.42
CA LEU A 102 -7.46 2.60 9.06
C LEU A 102 -8.89 2.90 8.61
N LYS A 103 -9.55 3.81 9.33
CA LYS A 103 -10.81 4.45 8.93
C LYS A 103 -10.49 5.80 8.29
N ILE A 104 -10.89 5.98 7.05
CA ILE A 104 -10.84 7.24 6.31
C ILE A 104 -12.27 7.73 6.12
N THR A 105 -12.49 9.02 6.40
CA THR A 105 -13.79 9.66 6.33
C THR A 105 -13.67 10.98 5.59
N PRO A 106 -13.90 10.97 4.26
CA PRO A 106 -14.07 12.19 3.50
C PRO A 106 -15.40 12.87 3.85
N LYS A 107 -15.36 14.19 4.03
CA LYS A 107 -16.52 15.06 4.24
C LYS A 107 -16.54 16.10 3.13
N LEU A 108 -17.60 16.10 2.33
CA LEU A 108 -17.74 16.97 1.17
C LEU A 108 -18.82 18.02 1.41
N HIS A 109 -18.41 19.28 1.39
CA HIS A 109 -19.27 20.44 1.63
C HIS A 109 -19.57 21.14 0.30
N ALA A 110 -20.83 21.13 -0.14
CA ALA A 110 -21.24 21.89 -1.32
C ALA A 110 -21.45 23.37 -0.95
N LEU A 111 -20.50 24.22 -1.34
CA LEU A 111 -20.52 25.66 -1.11
C LEU A 111 -21.39 26.40 -2.15
N MET A 112 -21.47 25.84 -3.35
CA MET A 112 -22.23 26.38 -4.49
C MET A 112 -23.05 25.27 -5.16
N PRO A 113 -24.05 25.59 -6.00
CA PRO A 113 -24.75 24.57 -6.78
C PRO A 113 -23.75 23.77 -7.64
N ILE A 114 -23.82 22.44 -7.55
CA ILE A 114 -22.91 21.55 -8.28
C ILE A 114 -23.36 21.49 -9.75
N PRO A 115 -22.46 21.72 -10.73
CA PRO A 115 -22.79 21.60 -12.15
C PRO A 115 -23.35 20.22 -12.49
N LYS A 116 -24.29 20.16 -13.44
CA LYS A 116 -24.85 18.88 -13.92
C LYS A 116 -23.75 17.98 -14.48
N GLY A 117 -23.83 16.69 -14.19
CA GLY A 117 -22.91 15.67 -14.72
C GLY A 117 -22.80 14.45 -13.81
N THR A 118 -22.11 13.42 -14.30
CA THR A 118 -21.89 12.18 -13.54
C THR A 118 -20.66 12.35 -12.64
N TRP A 119 -20.85 12.86 -11.43
CA TRP A 119 -19.76 13.14 -10.48
C TRP A 119 -19.52 12.00 -9.50
N VAL A 120 -18.26 11.66 -9.31
CA VAL A 120 -17.80 10.58 -8.42
C VAL A 120 -16.64 11.07 -7.56
N VAL A 121 -16.68 10.69 -6.29
CA VAL A 121 -15.61 10.89 -5.32
C VAL A 121 -14.69 9.67 -5.34
N HIS A 122 -13.41 9.89 -5.63
CA HIS A 122 -12.37 8.89 -5.50
C HIS A 122 -11.52 9.17 -4.27
N THR A 123 -11.18 8.12 -3.54
CA THR A 123 -10.22 8.18 -2.44
C THR A 123 -9.05 7.28 -2.77
N ALA A 124 -7.86 7.85 -2.85
CA ALA A 124 -6.61 7.16 -3.13
C ALA A 124 -5.75 7.13 -1.88
N LEU A 125 -5.42 5.93 -1.41
CA LEU A 125 -4.34 5.72 -0.47
C LEU A 125 -3.02 5.81 -1.24
N VAL A 126 -2.09 6.61 -0.74
CA VAL A 126 -0.82 6.91 -1.41
C VAL A 126 0.37 6.76 -0.48
N GLU A 127 1.54 6.56 -1.06
CA GLU A 127 2.82 6.58 -0.37
C GLU A 127 3.79 7.52 -1.09
N ASN A 128 4.42 8.42 -0.35
CA ASN A 128 5.49 9.25 -0.88
C ASN A 128 6.76 8.42 -1.07
N VAL A 129 7.18 8.22 -2.31
CA VAL A 129 8.46 7.57 -2.64
C VAL A 129 9.28 8.54 -3.47
N ASN A 130 10.40 8.99 -2.91
CA ASN A 130 11.31 9.95 -3.55
C ASN A 130 10.61 11.24 -4.04
N GLY A 131 9.69 11.78 -3.22
CA GLY A 131 8.96 13.01 -3.55
C GLY A 131 7.77 12.81 -4.48
N ARG A 132 7.34 11.57 -4.73
CA ARG A 132 6.20 11.24 -5.59
C ARG A 132 5.13 10.52 -4.77
N GLU A 133 3.91 11.02 -4.77
CA GLU A 133 2.76 10.30 -4.20
C GLU A 133 2.37 9.16 -5.15
N ILE A 134 2.82 7.95 -4.83
CA ILE A 134 2.49 6.73 -5.57
C ILE A 134 1.15 6.20 -5.07
N MET A 135 0.21 5.97 -5.98
CA MET A 135 -1.06 5.35 -5.64
C MET A 135 -0.85 3.89 -5.21
N ARG A 136 -1.30 3.56 -3.99
CA ARG A 136 -1.28 2.22 -3.43
C ARG A 136 -2.63 1.54 -3.52
N LYS A 137 -3.73 2.26 -3.32
CA LYS A 137 -5.09 1.68 -3.40
C LYS A 137 -6.14 2.73 -3.71
N LEU A 138 -7.11 2.40 -4.56
CA LEU A 138 -8.38 3.15 -4.65
C LEU A 138 -9.42 2.53 -3.72
N LEU A 139 -10.04 3.38 -2.90
CA LEU A 139 -11.00 2.99 -1.88
C LEU A 139 -12.40 3.57 -2.18
N PRO A 140 -13.47 2.78 -1.92
CA PRO A 140 -13.43 1.35 -1.61
C PRO A 140 -12.97 0.50 -2.81
N HIS A 141 -13.07 1.05 -4.02
CA HIS A 141 -12.68 0.44 -5.28
C HIS A 141 -12.46 1.50 -6.36
N ALA A 142 -11.93 1.11 -7.52
CA ALA A 142 -11.61 2.00 -8.63
C ALA A 142 -12.79 2.83 -9.17
N ALA A 143 -14.03 2.36 -9.05
CA ALA A 143 -15.21 3.10 -9.50
C ALA A 143 -15.61 4.30 -8.60
N GLY A 144 -15.01 4.45 -7.41
CA GLY A 144 -15.34 5.54 -6.47
C GLY A 144 -16.73 5.47 -5.85
N VAL A 145 -17.15 6.56 -5.21
CA VAL A 145 -18.46 6.73 -4.57
C VAL A 145 -19.21 7.86 -5.28
N PRO A 146 -20.49 7.70 -5.69
CA PRO A 146 -21.25 8.79 -6.29
C PRO A 146 -21.27 10.05 -5.44
N LEU A 147 -21.11 11.21 -6.06
CA LEU A 147 -21.27 12.49 -5.38
C LEU A 147 -22.76 12.79 -5.21
N THR A 148 -23.18 13.02 -3.96
CA THR A 148 -24.55 13.36 -3.57
C THR A 148 -24.63 14.64 -2.73
N ALA A 149 -23.50 15.29 -2.45
CA ALA A 149 -23.46 16.58 -1.76
C ALA A 149 -24.30 17.64 -2.51
N GLU A 150 -25.06 18.44 -1.77
CA GLU A 150 -25.94 19.45 -2.33
C GLU A 150 -25.90 20.72 -1.49
N LYS A 151 -25.94 21.89 -2.14
CA LYS A 151 -25.87 23.18 -1.45
C LYS A 151 -27.04 23.32 -0.47
N GLY A 152 -26.74 23.79 0.74
CA GLY A 152 -27.74 24.04 1.78
C GLY A 152 -28.22 22.78 2.51
N ARG A 153 -27.58 21.63 2.25
CA ARG A 153 -27.77 20.39 3.01
C ARG A 153 -26.56 20.08 3.85
N ASP A 154 -26.71 19.08 4.70
CA ASP A 154 -25.59 18.52 5.45
C ASP A 154 -24.50 17.98 4.49
N PRO A 155 -23.23 18.02 4.92
CA PRO A 155 -22.13 17.52 4.11
C PRO A 155 -22.33 16.04 3.77
N GLN A 156 -21.93 15.65 2.56
CA GLN A 156 -21.85 14.23 2.25
C GLN A 156 -20.66 13.63 2.99
N GLU A 157 -20.91 12.61 3.80
CA GLU A 157 -19.90 11.88 4.57
C GLU A 157 -20.04 10.39 4.32
N PHE A 158 -18.92 9.68 4.20
CA PHE A 158 -18.90 8.22 4.12
C PHE A 158 -17.62 7.66 4.74
N GLU A 159 -17.70 6.43 5.24
CA GLU A 159 -16.57 5.73 5.85
C GLU A 159 -15.96 4.74 4.86
N GLN A 160 -14.63 4.76 4.80
CA GLN A 160 -13.85 3.76 4.08
C GLN A 160 -12.87 3.12 5.04
N PHE A 161 -12.71 1.81 4.89
CA PHE A 161 -11.83 1.04 5.74
C PHE A 161 -10.71 0.43 4.90
N TYR A 162 -9.51 0.48 5.46
CA TYR A 162 -8.34 -0.17 4.90
C TYR A 162 -7.54 -0.86 5.98
N ARG A 163 -7.05 -2.06 5.66
CA ARG A 163 -6.24 -2.86 6.58
C ARG A 163 -4.88 -2.18 6.76
N TRP A 164 -4.56 -1.81 8.00
CA TRP A 164 -3.37 -1.04 8.41
C TRP A 164 -2.46 -1.88 9.30
N ASP A 165 -1.98 -3.01 8.78
CA ASP A 165 -1.09 -3.93 9.48
C ASP A 165 -0.05 -4.54 8.51
N LYS A 166 0.71 -5.54 8.96
CA LYS A 166 1.74 -6.18 8.12
C LYS A 166 1.13 -6.81 6.86
N GLY A 167 1.70 -6.48 5.71
CA GLY A 167 1.21 -6.96 4.41
C GLY A 167 0.22 -6.00 3.73
N ASN A 168 -0.04 -4.84 4.33
CA ASN A 168 -0.68 -3.73 3.62
C ASN A 168 0.23 -3.22 2.47
N LEU A 169 -0.35 -2.39 1.59
CA LEU A 169 0.33 -1.90 0.38
C LEU A 169 1.27 -0.71 0.62
N ILE A 170 1.23 -0.11 1.81
CA ILE A 170 2.08 0.98 2.27
C ILE A 170 3.36 0.40 2.86
N LYS A 171 4.50 0.67 2.23
CA LYS A 171 5.80 0.13 2.67
C LYS A 171 6.35 0.92 3.85
N ASP A 172 6.22 2.24 3.80
CA ASP A 172 6.60 3.17 4.86
C ASP A 172 5.38 3.98 5.35
N PRO A 173 4.77 3.60 6.49
CA PRO A 173 3.62 4.28 7.07
C PRO A 173 3.85 5.77 7.37
N SER A 174 5.09 6.18 7.66
CA SER A 174 5.42 7.59 7.90
C SER A 174 5.32 8.44 6.63
N LYS A 175 5.34 7.80 5.46
CA LYS A 175 5.22 8.42 4.14
C LYS A 175 3.83 8.26 3.53
N ALA A 176 2.87 7.74 4.29
CA ALA A 176 1.53 7.52 3.79
C ALA A 176 0.70 8.80 3.73
N GLY A 177 -0.24 8.82 2.79
CA GLY A 177 -1.19 9.90 2.60
C GLY A 177 -2.52 9.40 2.04
N VAL A 178 -3.50 10.29 2.03
CA VAL A 178 -4.78 10.09 1.36
C VAL A 178 -5.02 11.27 0.44
N ILE A 179 -5.36 10.99 -0.82
CA ILE A 179 -5.86 11.99 -1.76
C ILE A 179 -7.33 11.68 -2.03
N VAL A 180 -8.21 12.65 -1.78
CA VAL A 180 -9.62 12.59 -2.17
C VAL A 180 -9.82 13.56 -3.32
N PHE A 181 -10.48 13.13 -4.40
CA PHE A 181 -10.79 14.00 -5.53
C PHE A 181 -12.16 13.71 -6.13
N VAL A 182 -12.81 14.75 -6.64
CA VAL A 182 -14.13 14.68 -7.28
C VAL A 182 -13.96 14.77 -8.79
N GLN A 183 -14.36 13.72 -9.50
CA GLN A 183 -14.20 13.59 -10.95
C GLN A 183 -15.54 13.43 -11.66
N ASN A 184 -15.70 14.11 -12.78
CA ASN A 184 -16.79 13.86 -13.71
C ASN A 184 -16.42 12.69 -14.62
N LEU A 185 -17.24 11.63 -14.68
CA LEU A 185 -16.92 10.44 -15.44
C LEU A 185 -17.00 10.64 -16.96
N ASP A 186 -17.88 11.55 -17.42
CA ASP A 186 -18.13 11.82 -18.83
C ASP A 186 -16.99 12.64 -19.47
N THR A 187 -16.54 13.68 -18.75
CA THR A 187 -15.54 14.64 -19.23
C THR A 187 -14.14 14.39 -18.69
N LYS A 188 -14.01 13.48 -17.71
CA LYS A 188 -12.78 13.19 -16.94
C LYS A 188 -12.26 14.35 -16.09
N SER A 189 -12.96 15.49 -16.09
CA SER A 189 -12.56 16.69 -15.37
C SER A 189 -12.56 16.45 -13.86
N VAL A 190 -11.55 16.97 -13.17
CA VAL A 190 -11.47 16.95 -11.71
C VAL A 190 -11.86 18.32 -11.18
N MET A 191 -12.89 18.36 -10.34
CA MET A 191 -13.48 19.58 -9.77
C MET A 191 -12.75 20.07 -8.52
N GLN A 192 -12.32 19.14 -7.68
CA GLN A 192 -11.63 19.42 -6.42
C GLN A 192 -10.77 18.24 -6.04
N ALA A 193 -9.67 18.52 -5.34
CA ALA A 193 -8.88 17.51 -4.67
C ALA A 193 -8.38 18.02 -3.31
N SER A 194 -8.23 17.11 -2.35
CA SER A 194 -7.67 17.39 -1.04
C SER A 194 -6.69 16.28 -0.67
N TYR A 195 -5.66 16.65 0.10
CA TYR A 195 -4.61 15.75 0.55
C TYR A 195 -4.52 15.76 2.07
N LYS A 196 -4.40 14.57 2.67
CA LYS A 196 -4.12 14.39 4.09
C LYS A 196 -2.91 13.52 4.26
N SER A 197 -1.85 14.06 4.87
CA SER A 197 -0.72 13.25 5.32
C SER A 197 -1.15 12.38 6.51
N LEU A 198 -0.77 11.10 6.48
CA LEU A 198 -0.99 10.14 7.55
C LEU A 198 0.23 9.95 8.45
N LYS A 199 1.30 10.74 8.26
CA LYS A 199 2.59 10.61 8.98
C LYS A 199 2.47 10.62 10.51
N ASN A 200 1.41 11.23 11.04
CA ASN A 200 1.14 11.35 12.48
C ASN A 200 0.30 10.19 13.02
N LEU A 201 -0.17 9.27 12.17
CA LEU A 201 -0.80 8.05 12.66
C LEU A 201 0.26 7.15 13.31
N PRO A 202 -0.09 6.41 14.38
CA PRO A 202 0.77 5.39 14.92
C PRO A 202 1.23 4.44 13.78
N PRO A 203 2.51 4.04 13.75
CA PRO A 203 2.92 3.00 12.83
C PRO A 203 2.05 1.76 13.07
N PRO A 204 1.72 0.99 12.02
CA PRO A 204 1.01 -0.27 12.15
C PRO A 204 1.73 -1.07 13.22
N THR A 205 1.02 -1.34 14.31
CA THR A 205 1.60 -2.12 15.39
C THR A 205 1.81 -3.50 14.80
N ILE A 206 3.01 -4.05 14.93
CA ILE A 206 3.19 -5.50 14.79
C ILE A 206 2.30 -6.08 15.89
N THR A 207 1.05 -6.41 15.58
CA THR A 207 0.30 -7.34 16.41
C THR A 207 1.22 -8.55 16.49
N GLY A 208 1.77 -8.79 17.69
CA GLY A 208 2.88 -9.71 17.90
C GLY A 208 2.64 -10.98 17.11
N PHE A 209 3.70 -11.52 16.48
CA PHE A 209 3.63 -12.76 15.72
C PHE A 209 2.63 -13.71 16.39
N GLU A 210 1.60 -14.15 15.67
CA GLU A 210 0.72 -15.18 16.23
C GLU A 210 1.64 -16.35 16.62
N ASN A 211 1.67 -16.62 17.92
CA ASN A 211 2.57 -17.61 18.48
C ASN A 211 1.88 -18.96 18.34
N TYR A 212 2.20 -19.65 17.24
CA TYR A 212 1.64 -20.97 16.97
C TYR A 212 2.46 -22.11 17.60
N SER A 213 3.27 -21.82 18.63
CA SER A 213 4.09 -22.84 19.27
C SER A 213 3.28 -24.00 19.83
N ASN A 214 2.01 -23.79 20.20
CA ASN A 214 1.14 -24.87 20.68
C ASN A 214 0.57 -25.74 19.56
N GLU A 215 0.54 -25.25 18.32
CA GLU A 215 0.00 -25.95 17.14
C GLU A 215 1.09 -26.63 16.31
N ALA A 216 2.36 -26.35 16.61
CA ALA A 216 3.49 -27.01 16.00
C ALA A 216 3.93 -28.23 16.83
N SER A 217 4.63 -29.15 16.18
CA SER A 217 5.22 -30.33 16.83
C SER A 217 6.69 -30.46 16.42
N LEU A 218 7.57 -30.71 17.40
CA LEU A 218 8.99 -30.96 17.17
C LEU A 218 9.34 -32.35 17.68
N TYR A 219 9.86 -33.21 16.80
CA TYR A 219 10.19 -34.60 17.14
C TYR A 219 11.29 -35.18 16.23
N PRO A 220 12.08 -36.16 16.69
CA PRO A 220 12.16 -36.59 18.08
C PRO A 220 12.76 -35.48 18.97
N ASN A 221 12.43 -35.53 20.26
CA ASN A 221 13.02 -34.66 21.27
C ASN A 221 13.15 -35.46 22.57
N PRO A 222 14.36 -35.91 22.96
CA PRO A 222 15.66 -35.51 22.41
C PRO A 222 15.93 -35.96 20.97
N ALA A 223 16.73 -35.19 20.23
CA ALA A 223 17.15 -35.48 18.86
C ALA A 223 18.63 -35.90 18.81
N GLY A 224 18.93 -36.87 17.94
CA GLY A 224 20.28 -37.32 17.62
C GLY A 224 20.89 -36.52 16.47
N ALA A 225 20.73 -36.99 15.23
CA ALA A 225 21.27 -36.34 14.03
C ALA A 225 20.30 -35.32 13.39
N TYR A 226 18.99 -35.50 13.54
CA TYR A 226 17.99 -34.64 12.90
C TYR A 226 16.74 -34.49 13.77
N PHE A 227 15.99 -33.43 13.54
CA PHE A 227 14.62 -33.28 14.02
C PHE A 227 13.68 -32.92 12.87
N TYR A 228 12.40 -33.21 13.09
CA TYR A 228 11.28 -32.73 12.29
C TYR A 228 10.54 -31.64 13.04
N LEU A 229 10.14 -30.59 12.32
CA LEU A 229 9.28 -29.54 12.81
C LEU A 229 8.05 -29.46 11.90
N ASP A 230 6.90 -29.86 12.44
CA ASP A 230 5.60 -29.73 11.78
C ASP A 230 4.97 -28.39 12.14
N LEU A 231 4.70 -27.58 11.11
CA LEU A 231 4.22 -26.21 11.25
C LEU A 231 2.73 -26.08 10.93
N PRO A 232 2.04 -25.08 11.53
CA PRO A 232 0.66 -24.80 11.20
C PRO A 232 0.50 -24.15 9.81
N PHE A 233 1.59 -23.82 9.12
CA PHE A 233 1.61 -23.15 7.83
C PHE A 233 2.63 -23.79 6.89
N SER A 234 2.38 -23.69 5.58
CA SER A 234 3.32 -24.04 4.52
C SER A 234 4.15 -22.80 4.16
N HIS A 235 5.47 -22.96 3.96
CA HIS A 235 6.43 -21.90 3.59
C HIS A 235 6.87 -20.96 4.75
N PRO A 236 7.60 -21.46 5.76
CA PRO A 236 8.40 -20.59 6.63
C PRO A 236 9.38 -19.74 5.82
N THR A 237 9.50 -18.46 6.17
CA THR A 237 10.50 -17.55 5.60
C THR A 237 11.88 -17.81 6.17
N ARG A 238 11.97 -18.32 7.40
CA ARG A 238 13.23 -18.64 8.07
C ARG A 238 13.04 -19.70 9.14
N VAL A 239 14.01 -20.59 9.27
CA VAL A 239 14.18 -21.51 10.41
C VAL A 239 15.53 -21.21 11.04
N THR A 240 15.59 -21.10 12.37
CA THR A 240 16.83 -20.78 13.08
C THR A 240 16.87 -21.53 14.41
N VAL A 241 18.05 -22.04 14.75
CA VAL A 241 18.29 -22.72 16.02
C VAL A 241 19.13 -21.78 16.89
N TYR A 242 18.74 -21.60 18.14
CA TYR A 242 19.43 -20.75 19.11
C TYR A 242 19.96 -21.58 20.26
N ASN A 243 21.19 -21.34 20.69
CA ASN A 243 21.71 -21.90 21.93
C ASN A 243 21.12 -21.19 23.17
N MET A 244 21.45 -21.66 24.38
CA MET A 244 20.97 -21.07 25.64
C MET A 244 21.45 -19.63 25.88
N ALA A 245 22.50 -19.18 25.19
CA ALA A 245 22.97 -17.79 25.22
C ALA A 245 22.25 -16.90 24.18
N GLY A 246 21.29 -17.44 23.42
CA GLY A 246 20.55 -16.72 22.38
C GLY A 246 21.32 -16.52 21.08
N GLN A 247 22.47 -17.17 20.90
CA GLN A 247 23.24 -17.09 19.65
C GLN A 247 22.60 -18.00 18.59
N ALA A 248 22.36 -17.44 17.41
CA ALA A 248 21.84 -18.17 16.27
C ALA A 248 22.90 -19.11 15.67
N THR A 249 22.51 -20.34 15.40
CA THR A 249 23.28 -21.34 14.67
C THR A 249 22.49 -21.76 13.45
N GLU A 250 23.12 -21.63 12.28
CA GLU A 250 22.54 -22.12 11.04
C GLU A 250 22.68 -23.63 10.96
N VAL A 251 21.58 -24.29 10.64
CA VAL A 251 21.53 -25.74 10.46
C VAL A 251 20.98 -26.03 9.06
N PRO A 252 21.55 -26.99 8.32
CA PRO A 252 20.98 -27.42 7.06
C PRO A 252 19.58 -27.97 7.27
N TYR A 253 18.63 -27.59 6.42
CA TYR A 253 17.28 -28.16 6.47
C TYR A 253 16.67 -28.33 5.08
N THR A 254 15.72 -29.25 5.00
CA THR A 254 14.84 -29.46 3.84
C THR A 254 13.40 -29.23 4.27
N GLN A 255 12.57 -28.78 3.34
CA GLN A 255 11.16 -28.52 3.61
C GLN A 255 10.28 -29.28 2.61
N SER A 256 9.23 -29.92 3.12
CA SER A 256 8.18 -30.53 2.32
C SER A 256 6.82 -30.11 2.88
N GLY A 257 6.14 -29.18 2.19
CA GLY A 257 4.87 -28.61 2.64
C GLY A 257 4.99 -27.91 3.99
N ARG A 258 4.35 -28.48 5.02
CA ARG A 258 4.32 -27.98 6.42
C ARG A 258 5.43 -28.57 7.30
N ARG A 259 6.19 -29.55 6.80
CA ARG A 259 7.22 -30.26 7.56
C ARG A 259 8.61 -29.79 7.17
N ILE A 260 9.42 -29.45 8.18
CA ILE A 260 10.86 -29.20 8.04
C ILE A 260 11.61 -30.40 8.60
N LYS A 261 12.67 -30.84 7.91
CA LYS A 261 13.67 -31.76 8.44
C LYS A 261 15.00 -31.02 8.53
N ALA A 262 15.51 -30.81 9.74
CA ALA A 262 16.76 -30.10 9.99
C ALA A 262 17.84 -31.06 10.52
N ASP A 263 19.06 -30.92 10.01
CA ASP A 263 20.25 -31.66 10.42
C ASP A 263 20.96 -30.91 11.55
N VAL A 264 21.01 -31.54 12.72
CA VAL A 264 21.61 -31.01 13.94
C VAL A 264 22.81 -31.85 14.39
N SER A 265 23.33 -32.73 13.53
CA SER A 265 24.45 -33.61 13.85
C SER A 265 25.72 -32.84 14.27
N ALA A 266 25.93 -31.65 13.70
CA ALA A 266 27.05 -30.77 14.02
C ALA A 266 26.89 -30.00 15.34
N LEU A 267 25.72 -30.03 15.98
CA LEU A 267 25.48 -29.34 17.25
C LEU A 267 26.00 -30.15 18.42
N THR A 268 26.63 -29.47 19.40
CA THR A 268 27.00 -30.09 20.67
C THR A 268 25.77 -30.44 21.49
N ASP A 269 25.93 -31.39 22.40
CA ASP A 269 24.85 -31.80 23.30
C ASP A 269 24.41 -30.64 24.19
N GLY A 270 23.10 -30.51 24.36
CA GLY A 270 22.52 -29.39 25.10
C GLY A 270 21.09 -29.05 24.71
N VAL A 271 20.62 -27.92 25.24
CA VAL A 271 19.27 -27.39 24.98
C VAL A 271 19.35 -26.23 24.01
N TYR A 272 18.43 -26.23 23.05
CA TYR A 272 18.31 -25.22 22.01
C TYR A 272 16.87 -24.74 21.89
N ALA A 273 16.68 -23.53 21.38
CA ALA A 273 15.38 -23.03 20.93
C ALA A 273 15.35 -23.06 19.39
N VAL A 274 14.39 -23.78 18.82
CA VAL A 274 14.13 -23.79 17.38
C VAL A 274 13.03 -22.79 17.10
N GLU A 275 13.31 -21.83 16.24
CA GLU A 275 12.35 -20.82 15.78
C GLU A 275 12.07 -21.00 14.29
N ALA A 276 10.79 -20.98 13.91
CA ALA A 276 10.37 -20.89 12.53
C ALA A 276 9.43 -19.69 12.36
N ARG A 277 9.75 -18.81 11.42
CA ARG A 277 8.95 -17.62 11.08
C ARG A 277 8.25 -17.82 9.76
N SER A 278 7.03 -17.29 9.64
CA SER A 278 6.36 -17.07 8.37
C SER A 278 5.71 -15.69 8.34
N GLU A 279 5.04 -15.38 7.24
CA GLU A 279 4.18 -14.19 7.16
C GLU A 279 3.01 -14.27 8.15
N LYS A 280 2.54 -15.48 8.49
CA LYS A 280 1.40 -15.72 9.38
C LYS A 280 1.73 -15.62 10.87
N GLY A 281 2.94 -15.99 11.27
CA GLY A 281 3.33 -15.99 12.69
C GLY A 281 4.68 -16.62 12.96
N VAL A 282 4.93 -16.92 14.23
CA VAL A 282 6.18 -17.55 14.71
C VAL A 282 5.85 -18.82 15.49
N VAL A 283 6.72 -19.80 15.34
CA VAL A 283 6.75 -21.02 16.14
C VAL A 283 8.08 -21.08 16.85
N GLN A 284 8.05 -21.35 18.15
CA GLN A 284 9.23 -21.59 18.98
C GLN A 284 9.08 -22.94 19.71
N LYS A 285 10.06 -23.82 19.57
CA LYS A 285 10.09 -25.12 20.24
C LYS A 285 11.42 -25.34 20.94
N LYS A 286 11.38 -25.91 22.13
CA LYS A 286 12.57 -26.40 22.81
C LYS A 286 13.04 -27.69 22.13
N LEU A 287 14.33 -27.76 21.83
CA LEU A 287 15.02 -28.95 21.34
C LEU A 287 16.07 -29.38 22.37
N THR A 288 16.12 -30.67 22.68
CA THR A 288 17.19 -31.30 23.44
C THR A 288 18.04 -32.11 22.47
N LYS A 289 19.32 -31.75 22.30
CA LYS A 289 20.27 -32.46 21.44
C LYS A 289 21.09 -33.42 22.28
N ILE A 290 21.21 -34.66 21.81
CA ILE A 290 22.05 -35.71 22.39
C ILE A 290 22.90 -36.34 21.29
N LEU A 291 24.10 -36.84 21.62
CA LEU A 291 24.88 -37.67 20.71
C LEU A 291 24.05 -38.91 20.37
N GLY A 292 23.88 -39.17 19.07
CA GLY A 292 23.22 -40.39 18.62
C GLY A 292 24.09 -41.58 19.01
N PHE A 293 23.50 -42.55 19.70
CA PHE A 293 24.07 -43.89 19.82
C PHE A 293 23.92 -44.65 18.49
#